data_AF-A0A6A2EM06-F1
#
_entry.id   AF-A0A6A2EM06-F1
#
_cell.length_a   1.000
_cell.length_b   1.000
_cell.length_c   1.000
_cell.angle_alpha   90.00
_cell.angle_beta   90.00
_cell.angle_gamma   90.00
#
_symmetry.space_group_name_H-M   'P 1'
#
loop_
_entity.id
_entity.type
_entity.pdbx_description
1 polymer ?
#
loop_
_entity_poly.entity_id
_entity_poly.type
_entity_poly.pdbx_seq_one_letter_code
_entity_poly.pdbx_strand_id
1 'polypeptide(L)'
;MASIKLKCLTKTENKLQLGVWIIDPELDTFIEQPYYFLQALYDAAKEKNTGEILSLNRNDLTDAEWVINNAHLYVEDVWLIDAKNYPVDESVFALEDSQYQKFWKDLDKVPYAEFELTVTDPKWVSHIKQNTTWESMAGFVGY
;
A
#
# COMPACT_ATOMS: atom_id res chain seq x y z
N MET A 1 -2.44 -13.19 -3.56
CA MET A 1 -3.15 -12.19 -4.39
C MET A 1 -2.65 -10.83 -3.96
N ALA A 2 -2.69 -9.80 -4.80
CA ALA A 2 -2.39 -8.45 -4.31
C ALA A 2 -3.57 -7.93 -3.50
N SER A 3 -3.30 -7.29 -2.37
CA SER A 3 -4.33 -6.78 -1.47
C SER A 3 -4.72 -5.35 -1.80
N ILE A 4 -3.76 -4.59 -2.35
CA ILE A 4 -3.94 -3.21 -2.75
C ILE A 4 -3.34 -2.92 -4.12
N LYS A 5 -3.90 -1.89 -4.74
CA LYS A 5 -3.32 -1.20 -5.87
C LYS A 5 -2.93 0.21 -5.45
N LEU A 6 -1.75 0.65 -5.86
CA LEU A 6 -1.26 2.00 -5.55
C LEU A 6 -0.97 2.78 -6.83
N LYS A 7 -1.08 4.10 -6.73
CA LYS A 7 -0.64 5.06 -7.74
C LYS A 7 0.11 6.20 -7.09
N CYS A 8 1.30 6.51 -7.58
CA CYS A 8 1.98 7.75 -7.21
C CYS A 8 1.27 8.95 -7.86
N LEU A 9 0.62 9.78 -7.05
CA LEU A 9 -0.11 10.97 -7.49
C LEU A 9 0.85 12.15 -7.65
N THR A 10 1.70 12.36 -6.66
CA THR A 10 2.78 13.36 -6.68
C THR A 10 4.03 12.79 -6.00
N LYS A 11 5.19 13.35 -6.32
CA LYS A 11 6.48 12.94 -5.77
C LYS A 11 7.40 14.14 -5.62
N THR A 12 8.08 14.22 -4.49
CA THR A 12 9.25 15.08 -4.28
C THR A 12 10.48 14.20 -4.01
N GLU A 13 11.55 14.75 -3.42
CA GLU A 13 12.78 14.00 -3.15
C GLU A 13 12.55 12.81 -2.20
N ASN A 14 11.92 13.07 -1.04
CA ASN A 14 11.68 12.08 0.00
C ASN A 14 10.19 11.90 0.35
N LYS A 15 9.27 12.58 -0.35
CA LYS A 15 7.83 12.43 -0.14
C LYS A 15 7.12 11.89 -1.36
N LEU A 16 6.06 11.13 -1.09
CA LEU A 16 5.13 10.61 -2.07
C LEU A 16 3.71 10.94 -1.61
N GLN A 17 2.87 11.38 -2.55
CA GLN A 17 1.43 11.27 -2.39
C GLN A 17 0.97 10.03 -3.15
N LEU A 18 0.28 9.13 -2.45
CA LEU A 18 -0.17 7.85 -2.97
C LEU A 18 -1.68 7.78 -2.98
N GLY A 19 -2.27 7.40 -4.12
CA GLY A 19 -3.63 6.89 -4.17
C GLY A 19 -3.59 5.39 -3.92
N VAL A 20 -4.40 4.90 -2.98
CA VAL A 20 -4.44 3.50 -2.55
C VAL A 20 -5.87 2.99 -2.74
N TRP A 21 -6.02 1.91 -3.51
CA TRP A 21 -7.27 1.18 -3.67
C TRP A 21 -7.15 -0.16 -2.97
N ILE A 22 -8.15 -0.49 -2.16
CA ILE A 22 -8.32 -1.83 -1.62
C ILE A 22 -8.96 -2.71 -2.69
N ILE A 23 -8.27 -3.77 -3.10
CA ILE A 23 -8.73 -4.69 -4.16
C ILE A 23 -8.93 -6.12 -3.65
N ASP A 24 -8.73 -6.34 -2.36
CA ASP A 24 -8.94 -7.61 -1.69
C ASP A 24 -9.93 -7.45 -0.53
N PRO A 25 -11.04 -8.20 -0.53
CA PRO A 25 -12.06 -8.12 0.51
C PRO A 25 -11.57 -8.43 1.92
N GLU A 26 -10.45 -9.15 2.07
CA GLU A 26 -9.90 -9.47 3.40
C GLU A 26 -9.28 -8.25 4.09
N LEU A 27 -8.96 -7.19 3.33
CA LEU A 27 -8.53 -5.91 3.86
C LEU A 27 -9.72 -4.96 3.89
N ASP A 28 -10.39 -4.82 5.02
CA ASP A 28 -11.59 -3.98 5.17
C ASP A 28 -11.29 -2.55 5.64
N THR A 29 -10.02 -2.24 5.89
CA THR A 29 -9.58 -0.96 6.45
C THR A 29 -8.28 -0.44 5.85
N PHE A 30 -8.13 0.88 5.84
CA PHE A 30 -6.87 1.51 5.51
C PHE A 30 -5.89 1.46 6.69
N ILE A 31 -4.68 0.97 6.43
CA ILE A 31 -3.63 0.85 7.45
C ILE A 31 -2.69 2.05 7.35
N GLU A 32 -2.73 2.91 8.37
CA GLU A 32 -1.93 4.15 8.43
C GLU A 32 -0.56 3.95 9.10
N GLN A 33 0.02 2.76 9.01
CA GLN A 33 1.23 2.40 9.74
C GLN A 33 2.46 2.31 8.81
N PRO A 34 3.66 2.74 9.25
CA PRO A 34 4.88 2.69 8.45
C PRO A 34 5.18 1.32 7.82
N TYR A 35 4.90 0.23 8.54
CA TYR A 35 5.14 -1.13 8.05
C TYR A 35 4.38 -1.47 6.77
N TYR A 36 3.15 -0.96 6.67
CA TYR A 36 2.27 -1.22 5.54
C TYR A 36 2.83 -0.58 4.27
N PHE A 37 3.27 0.68 4.38
CA PHE A 37 3.88 1.40 3.26
C PHE A 37 5.29 0.93 2.95
N LEU A 38 6.07 0.46 3.94
CA LEU A 38 7.38 -0.15 3.69
C LEU A 38 7.26 -1.37 2.78
N GLN A 39 6.31 -2.27 3.06
CA GLN A 39 6.06 -3.43 2.21
C GLN A 39 5.59 -3.01 0.81
N ALA A 40 4.72 -2.02 0.71
CA ALA A 40 4.24 -1.50 -0.58
C ALA A 40 5.37 -0.89 -1.44
N LEU A 41 6.30 -0.17 -0.81
CA LEU A 41 7.48 0.39 -1.50
C LEU A 41 8.46 -0.71 -1.93
N TYR A 42 8.65 -1.74 -1.11
CA TYR A 42 9.49 -2.88 -1.46
C TYR A 42 8.93 -3.64 -2.68
N ASP A 43 7.61 -3.86 -2.73
CA ASP A 43 6.95 -4.49 -3.88
C ASP A 43 7.12 -3.67 -5.17
N ALA A 44 7.03 -2.34 -5.09
CA ALA A 44 7.30 -1.44 -6.22
C ALA A 44 8.74 -1.60 -6.74
N ALA A 45 9.71 -1.63 -5.82
CA ALA A 45 11.13 -1.79 -6.12
C ALA A 45 11.42 -3.14 -6.78
N LYS A 46 10.77 -4.20 -6.29
CA LYS A 46 10.86 -5.56 -6.83
C LYS A 46 10.33 -5.65 -8.25
N GLU A 47 9.20 -5.01 -8.56
CA GLU A 47 8.64 -4.97 -9.92
C GLU A 47 9.60 -4.29 -10.91
N LYS A 48 10.35 -3.28 -10.44
CA LYS A 48 11.34 -2.54 -11.26
C LYS A 48 12.76 -3.12 -11.20
N ASN A 49 12.98 -4.19 -10.43
CA ASN A 49 14.29 -4.83 -10.24
C ASN A 49 15.39 -3.84 -9.78
N THR A 50 15.05 -2.92 -8.88
CA THR A 50 15.97 -1.90 -8.39
C THR A 50 16.86 -2.49 -7.29
N GLY A 51 17.95 -3.16 -7.70
CA GLY A 51 18.81 -3.99 -6.86
C GLY A 51 19.33 -3.35 -5.56
N GLU A 52 19.45 -2.01 -5.48
CA GLU A 52 19.89 -1.33 -4.25
C GLU A 52 18.85 -1.34 -3.12
N ILE A 53 17.55 -1.29 -3.45
CA ILE A 53 16.48 -1.35 -2.44
C ILE A 53 16.24 -2.80 -1.98
N LEU A 54 16.55 -3.76 -2.86
CA LEU A 54 16.48 -5.20 -2.58
C LEU A 54 17.59 -5.70 -1.64
N SER A 55 18.49 -4.82 -1.17
CA SER A 55 19.42 -5.17 -0.10
C SER A 55 18.74 -5.35 1.25
N LEU A 56 17.50 -4.86 1.41
CA LEU A 56 16.70 -5.17 2.57
C LEU A 56 16.37 -6.68 2.58
N ASN A 57 16.66 -7.36 3.68
CA ASN A 57 16.48 -8.80 3.76
C ASN A 57 14.98 -9.13 3.68
N ARG A 58 14.59 -9.88 2.66
CA ARG A 58 13.19 -10.28 2.45
C ARG A 58 12.61 -11.04 3.65
N ASN A 59 13.44 -11.80 4.38
CA ASN A 59 12.99 -12.51 5.56
C ASN A 59 12.56 -11.55 6.68
N ASP A 60 13.21 -10.39 6.79
CA ASP A 60 12.89 -9.36 7.78
C ASP A 60 11.53 -8.72 7.46
N LEU A 61 11.18 -8.55 6.17
CA LEU A 61 9.86 -8.05 5.75
C LEU A 61 8.72 -9.04 5.96
N THR A 62 9.03 -10.32 6.19
CA THR A 62 8.03 -11.34 6.52
C THR A 62 7.95 -11.61 8.03
N ASP A 63 8.87 -11.04 8.81
CA ASP A 63 8.86 -11.13 10.27
C ASP A 63 8.04 -9.97 10.85
N ALA A 64 6.84 -10.30 11.31
CA ALA A 64 5.90 -9.32 11.85
C ALA A 64 6.51 -8.47 12.98
N GLU A 65 7.24 -9.10 13.90
CA GLU A 65 7.85 -8.41 15.03
C GLU A 65 8.96 -7.46 14.54
N TRP A 66 9.78 -7.92 13.59
CA TRP A 66 10.81 -7.07 13.02
C TRP A 66 10.23 -5.86 12.29
N VAL A 67 9.24 -6.05 11.41
CA VAL A 67 8.69 -4.94 10.61
C VAL A 67 8.01 -3.91 11.51
N ILE A 68 7.22 -4.33 12.50
CA ILE A 68 6.58 -3.41 13.46
C ILE A 68 7.65 -2.59 14.19
N ASN A 69 8.75 -3.22 14.61
CA ASN A 69 9.79 -2.55 15.38
C ASN A 69 10.76 -1.71 14.53
N ASN A 70 10.88 -1.96 13.22
CA ASN A 70 11.92 -1.34 12.39
C ASN A 70 11.40 -0.52 11.21
N ALA A 71 10.12 -0.61 10.85
CA ALA A 71 9.60 0.09 9.66
C ALA A 71 9.76 1.62 9.72
N HIS A 72 9.70 2.19 10.93
CA HIS A 72 9.91 3.61 11.17
C HIS A 72 11.31 4.11 10.76
N LEU A 73 12.29 3.20 10.61
CA LEU A 73 13.64 3.52 10.14
C LEU A 73 13.69 3.80 8.63
N TYR A 74 12.63 3.42 7.90
CA TYR A 74 12.56 3.50 6.43
C TYR A 74 11.42 4.42 5.97
N VAL A 75 10.27 4.32 6.64
CA VAL A 75 9.11 5.18 6.47
C VAL A 75 8.99 6.03 7.73
N GLU A 76 9.26 7.31 7.62
CA GLU A 76 9.26 8.24 8.74
C GLU A 76 7.84 8.57 9.18
N ASP A 77 6.96 8.84 8.20
CA ASP A 77 5.65 9.39 8.49
C ASP A 77 4.62 9.01 7.42
N VAL A 78 3.36 8.86 7.85
CA VAL A 78 2.22 8.43 7.04
C VAL A 78 1.00 9.23 7.48
N TRP A 79 0.36 9.91 6.54
CA TRP A 79 -0.86 10.68 6.80
C TRP A 79 -1.95 10.34 5.80
N LEU A 80 -3.13 9.96 6.29
CA LEU A 80 -4.34 9.92 5.48
C LEU A 80 -4.81 11.36 5.17
N ILE A 81 -4.92 11.69 3.89
CA ILE A 81 -5.35 13.01 3.39
C ILE A 81 -6.87 13.02 3.16
N ASP A 82 -7.36 12.04 2.41
CA ASP A 82 -8.77 11.92 2.01
C ASP A 82 -9.12 10.45 1.78
N ALA A 83 -10.39 10.09 1.95
CA ALA A 83 -10.89 8.75 1.68
C ALA A 83 -12.27 8.80 1.02
N LYS A 84 -12.50 7.88 0.08
CA LYS A 84 -13.74 7.74 -0.70
C LYS A 84 -14.19 6.30 -0.71
N ASN A 85 -15.50 6.09 -0.79
CA ASN A 85 -16.11 4.76 -0.72
C ASN A 85 -15.67 3.97 0.52
N TYR A 86 -15.41 4.67 1.63
CA TYR A 86 -14.93 4.11 2.88
C TYR A 86 -15.71 4.70 4.08
N PRO A 87 -16.19 3.89 5.02
CA PRO A 87 -16.16 2.42 5.03
C PRO A 87 -16.97 1.81 3.87
N VAL A 88 -16.72 0.53 3.56
CA VAL A 88 -17.51 -0.22 2.57
C VAL A 88 -18.96 -0.31 3.06
N ASP A 89 -19.91 -0.04 2.17
CA ASP A 89 -21.33 -0.15 2.49
C ASP A 89 -21.70 -1.60 2.87
N GLU A 90 -22.42 -1.79 3.97
CA GLU A 90 -22.77 -3.12 4.48
C GLU A 90 -23.52 -3.99 3.44
N SER A 91 -24.26 -3.35 2.52
CA SER A 91 -24.99 -4.04 1.45
C SER A 91 -24.07 -4.83 0.51
N VAL A 92 -22.79 -4.44 0.39
CA VAL A 92 -21.79 -5.15 -0.43
C VAL A 92 -21.56 -6.57 0.10
N PHE A 93 -21.53 -6.75 1.42
CA PHE A 93 -21.30 -8.07 2.04
C PHE A 93 -22.51 -9.01 1.93
N ALA A 94 -23.68 -8.49 1.54
CA ALA A 94 -24.89 -9.26 1.28
C ALA A 94 -25.07 -9.64 -0.20
N LEU A 95 -24.15 -9.22 -1.09
CA LEU A 95 -24.19 -9.55 -2.52
C LEU A 95 -23.94 -11.04 -2.76
N GLU A 96 -24.51 -11.57 -3.85
CA GLU A 96 -24.13 -12.90 -4.33
C GLU A 96 -22.66 -12.93 -4.76
N ASP A 97 -21.99 -14.09 -4.61
CA ASP A 97 -20.56 -14.28 -4.89
C ASP A 97 -20.09 -13.64 -6.22
N SER A 98 -20.88 -13.80 -7.29
CA SER A 98 -20.51 -13.26 -8.60
C SER A 98 -20.53 -11.72 -8.65
N GLN A 99 -21.43 -11.08 -7.90
CA GLN A 99 -21.53 -9.62 -7.79
C GLN A 99 -20.52 -9.08 -6.79
N TYR A 100 -20.31 -9.79 -5.68
CA TYR A 100 -19.27 -9.51 -4.70
C TYR A 100 -17.88 -9.46 -5.36
N GLN A 101 -17.54 -10.50 -6.13
CA GLN A 101 -16.27 -10.56 -6.86
C GLN A 101 -16.14 -9.51 -7.97
N LYS A 102 -17.25 -9.00 -8.51
CA LYS A 102 -17.23 -7.89 -9.47
C LYS A 102 -17.02 -6.55 -8.79
N PHE A 103 -17.59 -6.35 -7.61
CA PHE A 103 -17.41 -5.12 -6.83
C PHE A 103 -15.92 -4.85 -6.57
N TRP A 104 -15.19 -5.85 -6.05
CA TRP A 104 -13.76 -5.73 -5.73
C TRP A 104 -12.82 -5.58 -6.94
N LYS A 105 -13.35 -5.68 -8.16
CA LYS A 105 -12.61 -5.43 -9.42
C LYS A 105 -12.90 -4.07 -10.03
N ASP A 106 -13.88 -3.34 -9.51
CA ASP A 106 -14.33 -2.05 -10.03
C ASP A 106 -13.69 -0.91 -9.24
N LEU A 107 -12.57 -0.38 -9.75
CA LEU A 107 -11.75 0.62 -9.06
C LEU A 107 -12.49 1.94 -8.76
N ASP A 108 -13.59 2.22 -9.45
CA ASP A 108 -14.43 3.40 -9.20
C ASP A 108 -15.35 3.21 -7.98
N LYS A 109 -15.56 1.96 -7.53
CA LYS A 109 -16.46 1.59 -6.43
C LYS A 109 -15.75 1.11 -5.18
N VAL A 110 -14.60 0.47 -5.31
CA VAL A 110 -13.84 0.00 -4.15
C VAL A 110 -13.36 1.17 -3.27
N PRO A 111 -13.05 0.91 -1.98
CA PRO A 111 -12.42 1.91 -1.12
C PRO A 111 -11.17 2.50 -1.76
N TYR A 112 -11.08 3.82 -1.71
CA TYR A 112 -9.94 4.60 -2.17
C TYR A 112 -9.51 5.58 -1.09
N ALA A 113 -8.20 5.75 -0.90
CA ALA A 113 -7.63 6.75 -0.02
C ALA A 113 -6.41 7.42 -0.62
N GLU A 114 -6.18 8.66 -0.23
CA GLU A 114 -4.97 9.41 -0.54
C GLU A 114 -4.10 9.53 0.71
N PHE A 115 -2.83 9.17 0.56
CA PHE A 115 -1.83 9.23 1.62
C PHE A 115 -0.69 10.17 1.27
N GLU A 116 -0.21 10.93 2.24
CA GLU A 116 1.15 11.49 2.20
C GLU A 116 2.09 10.55 2.95
N LEU A 117 3.20 10.22 2.31
CA LEU A 117 4.23 9.33 2.83
C LEU A 117 5.58 10.05 2.80
N THR A 118 6.30 10.02 3.92
CA THR A 118 7.70 10.50 4.01
C THR A 118 8.63 9.33 4.26
N VAL A 119 9.66 9.17 3.42
CA VAL A 119 10.72 8.16 3.61
C VAL A 119 11.98 8.79 4.18
N THR A 120 12.74 7.99 4.93
CA THR A 120 13.98 8.45 5.58
C THR A 120 15.15 8.60 4.60
N ASP A 121 15.17 7.82 3.51
CA ASP A 121 16.17 7.90 2.43
C ASP A 121 15.47 8.01 1.05
N PRO A 122 15.74 9.07 0.26
CA PRO A 122 15.21 9.26 -1.09
C PRO A 122 15.38 8.06 -2.03
N LYS A 123 16.40 7.21 -1.80
CA LYS A 123 16.64 6.00 -2.59
C LYS A 123 15.43 5.08 -2.64
N TRP A 124 14.67 4.98 -1.54
CA TRP A 124 13.45 4.16 -1.44
C TRP A 124 12.40 4.51 -2.49
N VAL A 125 12.32 5.79 -2.85
CA VAL A 125 11.28 6.29 -3.74
C VAL A 125 11.84 6.73 -5.09
N SER A 126 13.17 6.78 -5.24
CA SER A 126 13.90 7.27 -6.41
C SER A 126 13.41 6.65 -7.73
N HIS A 127 13.10 5.37 -7.72
CA HIS A 127 12.63 4.59 -8.87
C HIS A 127 11.15 4.81 -9.22
N ILE A 128 10.34 5.28 -8.26
CA ILE A 128 8.92 5.57 -8.45
C ILE A 128 8.79 6.90 -9.18
N LYS A 129 8.09 6.91 -10.30
CA LYS A 129 7.75 8.15 -11.03
C LYS A 129 6.31 8.53 -10.75
N GLN A 130 5.99 9.80 -10.88
CA GLN A 130 4.60 10.26 -10.88
C GLN A 130 3.78 9.48 -11.92
N ASN A 131 2.54 9.15 -11.57
CA ASN A 131 1.60 8.29 -12.31
C ASN A 131 2.01 6.82 -12.45
N THR A 132 3.09 6.37 -11.81
CA THR A 132 3.41 4.93 -11.74
C THR A 132 2.36 4.24 -10.87
N THR A 133 1.88 3.10 -11.35
CA THR A 133 0.98 2.21 -10.62
C THR A 133 1.66 0.88 -10.38
N TRP A 134 1.40 0.28 -9.22
CA TRP A 134 1.83 -1.07 -8.89
C TRP A 134 0.81 -1.73 -7.96
N GLU A 135 0.93 -3.03 -7.80
CA GLU A 135 0.13 -3.83 -6.88
C GLU A 135 1.02 -4.34 -5.76
N SER A 136 0.48 -4.44 -4.56
CA SER A 136 1.23 -4.90 -3.40
C SER A 136 0.43 -5.90 -2.58
N MET A 137 1.16 -6.82 -1.96
CA MET A 137 0.63 -7.71 -0.94
C MET A 137 0.65 -7.09 0.45
N ALA A 138 0.96 -5.78 0.56
CA ALA A 138 0.86 -5.04 1.80
C ALA A 138 -0.58 -5.17 2.34
N GLY A 139 -0.66 -5.63 3.58
CA GLY A 139 -1.90 -5.97 4.24
C GLY A 139 -1.68 -5.98 5.75
N PHE A 140 -2.59 -6.63 6.46
CA PHE A 140 -2.47 -6.79 7.90
C PHE A 140 -1.25 -7.66 8.25
N VAL A 141 -0.40 -7.16 9.15
CA VAL A 141 0.72 -7.92 9.73
C VAL A 141 0.27 -8.46 11.09
N GLY A 142 -0.26 -9.69 11.09
CA GLY A 142 -0.64 -10.44 12.31
C GLY A 142 -1.55 -11.63 11.95
N TYR A 143 -1.39 -12.84 12.46
CA TYR A 143 -0.61 -13.41 13.57
C TYR A 143 0.08 -14.71 13.13
#